data_AF-A0A816RLL6-F1
#
_entry.id   AF-A0A816RLL6-F1
#
_cell.length_a   1.000
_cell.length_b   1.000
_cell.length_c   1.000
_cell.angle_alpha   90.00
_cell.angle_beta   90.00
_cell.angle_gamma   90.00
#
_symmetry.space_group_name_H-M   'P 1'
#
loop_
_entity.id
_entity.type
_entity.pdbx_description
1 polymer ?
#
loop_
_entity_poly.entity_id
_entity_poly.type
_entity_poly.pdbx_seq_one_letter_code
_entity_poly.pdbx_strand_id
1 'polypeptide(L)'
;MHKSYQPTIPASNRYLKKKWDEKYYSEHRILIRDARPSVDTRPPPTYMHLHMKLKKIQLEEERMATIERDNRILLEKMTHTMRTTGCVNNRNDYESKSLNQEKRRRELLRVSKENETMIKRIMARKNDTDGENWKNSWSKNASYLDNIAKYNPDWYLSKTNSRQMNDEKPSLKRSQSVPREDKNDVTAVFNTNEAKTKNIENNSTQ
;
A
#
# COMPACT_ATOMS: atom_id res chain seq x y z
N MET A 1 -98.79 -33.04 -17.69
CA MET A 1 -99.92 -32.34 -17.02
C MET A 1 -99.63 -30.84 -17.00
N HIS A 2 -100.35 -30.04 -17.78
CA HIS A 2 -100.26 -28.58 -17.67
C HIS A 2 -101.12 -28.10 -16.50
N LYS A 3 -100.47 -27.59 -15.44
CA LYS A 3 -101.16 -26.97 -14.31
C LYS A 3 -101.60 -25.57 -14.69
N SER A 4 -102.88 -25.24 -14.45
CA SER A 4 -103.39 -23.89 -14.66
C SER A 4 -102.89 -22.96 -13.56
N TYR A 5 -102.58 -21.70 -13.91
CA TYR A 5 -102.07 -20.70 -12.97
C TYR A 5 -103.11 -20.40 -11.88
N GLN A 6 -102.86 -20.74 -10.62
CA GLN A 6 -103.76 -20.46 -9.50
C GLN A 6 -103.21 -19.26 -8.69
N PRO A 7 -103.88 -18.10 -8.68
CA PRO A 7 -103.42 -16.96 -7.91
C PRO A 7 -103.63 -17.22 -6.41
N THR A 8 -102.68 -16.78 -5.58
CA THR A 8 -102.74 -16.91 -4.12
C THR A 8 -103.60 -15.85 -3.45
N ILE A 9 -103.92 -14.77 -4.18
CA ILE A 9 -104.72 -13.63 -3.73
C ILE A 9 -105.90 -13.49 -4.70
N PRO A 10 -107.13 -13.18 -4.23
CA PRO A 10 -108.27 -12.96 -5.10
C PRO A 10 -107.98 -11.84 -6.11
N ALA A 11 -108.25 -12.10 -7.39
CA ALA A 11 -108.05 -11.14 -8.47
C ALA A 11 -109.23 -11.20 -9.45
N SER A 12 -109.71 -10.03 -9.86
CA SER A 12 -110.80 -9.91 -10.83
C SER A 12 -110.43 -10.49 -12.20
N ASN A 13 -109.18 -10.29 -12.65
CA ASN A 13 -108.67 -10.84 -13.92
C ASN A 13 -107.46 -11.76 -13.70
N ARG A 14 -107.65 -13.07 -13.93
CA ARG A 14 -106.64 -14.11 -13.72
C ARG A 14 -105.48 -14.05 -14.71
N TYR A 15 -105.71 -13.62 -15.95
CA TYR A 15 -104.68 -13.49 -16.97
C TYR A 15 -103.71 -12.35 -16.66
N LEU A 16 -104.24 -11.18 -16.31
CA LEU A 16 -103.41 -10.04 -15.91
C LEU A 16 -102.61 -10.36 -14.64
N LYS A 17 -103.25 -11.03 -13.68
CA LYS A 17 -102.60 -11.44 -12.44
C LYS A 17 -101.43 -12.40 -12.69
N LYS A 18 -101.60 -13.38 -13.60
CA LYS A 18 -100.51 -14.26 -14.06
C LYS A 18 -99.33 -13.47 -14.65
N LYS A 19 -99.60 -12.56 -15.58
CA LYS A 19 -98.57 -11.77 -16.27
C LYS A 19 -97.75 -10.93 -15.30
N TRP A 20 -98.40 -10.31 -14.31
CA TRP A 20 -97.74 -9.52 -13.29
C TRP A 20 -96.89 -10.40 -12.35
N ASP A 21 -97.44 -11.52 -11.88
CA ASP A 21 -96.70 -12.43 -11.00
C ASP A 21 -95.47 -13.03 -11.71
N GLU A 22 -95.57 -13.38 -12.99
CA GLU A 22 -94.42 -13.81 -13.80
C GLU A 22 -93.36 -12.71 -13.92
N LYS A 23 -93.78 -11.46 -14.14
CA LYS A 23 -92.88 -10.31 -14.19
C LYS A 23 -92.18 -10.09 -12.85
N TYR A 24 -92.92 -9.98 -11.75
CA TYR A 24 -92.34 -9.80 -10.41
C TYR A 24 -91.41 -10.95 -10.03
N TYR A 25 -91.79 -12.19 -10.38
CA TYR A 25 -90.93 -13.35 -10.17
C TYR A 25 -89.62 -13.21 -10.96
N SER A 26 -89.68 -12.81 -12.23
CA SER A 26 -88.48 -12.59 -13.05
C SER A 26 -87.57 -11.49 -12.48
N GLU A 27 -88.14 -10.35 -12.08
CA GLU A 27 -87.43 -9.22 -11.47
C GLU A 27 -86.76 -9.64 -10.16
N HIS A 28 -87.50 -10.32 -9.28
CA HIS A 28 -86.98 -10.85 -8.02
C HIS A 28 -85.82 -11.83 -8.25
N ARG A 29 -85.93 -12.72 -9.24
CA ARG A 29 -84.86 -13.66 -9.59
C ARG A 29 -83.61 -12.95 -10.12
N ILE A 30 -83.76 -11.86 -10.87
CA ILE A 30 -82.65 -11.02 -11.32
C ILE A 30 -81.97 -10.37 -10.12
N LEU A 31 -82.74 -9.78 -9.20
CA LEU A 31 -82.21 -9.14 -8.00
C LEU A 31 -81.46 -10.14 -7.09
N ILE A 32 -81.98 -11.36 -6.92
CA ILE A 32 -81.28 -12.42 -6.17
C ILE A 32 -79.97 -12.80 -6.86
N ARG A 33 -79.99 -12.96 -8.19
CA ARG A 33 -78.80 -13.36 -8.95
C ARG A 33 -77.72 -12.28 -8.90
N ASP A 34 -78.12 -11.02 -8.98
CA ASP A 34 -77.21 -9.87 -9.06
C ASP A 34 -76.82 -9.34 -7.66
N ALA A 35 -77.41 -9.89 -6.59
CA ALA A 35 -77.07 -9.57 -5.21
C ALA A 35 -75.60 -9.93 -4.92
N ARG A 36 -74.80 -8.91 -4.56
CA ARG A 36 -73.38 -9.10 -4.23
C ARG A 36 -73.23 -9.64 -2.79
N PRO A 37 -72.26 -10.53 -2.53
CA PRO A 37 -71.99 -10.98 -1.18
C PRO A 37 -71.53 -9.80 -0.31
N SER A 38 -72.07 -9.71 0.92
CA SER A 38 -71.72 -8.64 1.86
C SER A 38 -70.34 -8.81 2.51
N VAL A 39 -69.77 -10.02 2.45
CA VAL A 39 -68.49 -10.37 3.07
C VAL A 39 -67.58 -10.94 1.99
N ASP A 40 -66.34 -10.49 1.98
CA ASP A 40 -65.32 -11.08 1.11
C ASP A 40 -64.94 -12.47 1.63
N THR A 41 -65.22 -13.49 0.83
CA THR A 41 -64.89 -14.89 1.14
C THR A 41 -63.70 -15.38 0.30
N ARG A 42 -62.97 -14.49 -0.38
CA ARG A 42 -61.81 -14.87 -1.18
C ARG A 42 -60.64 -15.30 -0.29
N PRO A 43 -59.81 -16.25 -0.74
CA PRO A 43 -58.60 -16.60 -0.02
C PRO A 43 -57.61 -15.43 -0.01
N PRO A 44 -56.81 -15.27 1.06
CA PRO A 44 -55.77 -14.26 1.12
C PRO A 44 -54.70 -14.49 0.04
N PRO A 45 -54.02 -13.43 -0.43
CA PRO A 45 -52.97 -13.56 -1.43
C PRO A 45 -51.79 -14.39 -0.89
N THR A 46 -51.28 -15.29 -1.71
CA THR A 46 -50.10 -16.08 -1.38
C THR A 46 -48.84 -15.27 -1.66
N TYR A 47 -47.95 -15.19 -0.68
CA TYR A 47 -46.66 -14.52 -0.87
C TYR A 47 -45.56 -15.51 -1.26
N MET A 48 -44.74 -15.13 -2.23
CA MET A 48 -43.67 -15.99 -2.76
C MET A 48 -42.60 -16.31 -1.70
N HIS A 49 -42.31 -15.37 -0.79
CA HIS A 49 -41.33 -15.55 0.29
C HIS A 49 -41.78 -16.56 1.38
N LEU A 50 -43.06 -16.91 1.44
CA LEU A 50 -43.57 -17.99 2.31
C LEU A 50 -43.25 -19.37 1.72
N HIS A 51 -43.24 -19.47 0.39
CA HIS A 51 -43.01 -20.72 -0.34
C HIS A 51 -41.52 -20.91 -0.67
N MET A 52 -40.79 -19.81 -0.87
CA MET A 52 -39.37 -19.82 -1.22
C MET A 52 -38.55 -19.03 -0.21
N LYS A 53 -37.49 -19.67 0.31
CA LYS A 53 -36.51 -19.02 1.19
C LYS A 53 -35.41 -18.37 0.36
N LEU A 54 -35.69 -17.21 -0.24
CA LEU A 54 -34.77 -16.54 -1.17
C LEU A 54 -33.37 -16.33 -0.58
N LYS A 55 -33.27 -15.90 0.70
CA LYS A 55 -31.98 -15.73 1.37
C LYS A 55 -31.17 -17.03 1.50
N LYS A 56 -31.85 -18.18 1.67
CA LYS A 56 -31.18 -19.47 1.71
C LYS A 56 -30.60 -19.83 0.35
N ILE A 57 -31.38 -19.62 -0.72
CA ILE A 57 -30.95 -19.88 -2.10
C ILE A 57 -29.73 -19.02 -2.42
N GLN A 58 -29.79 -17.72 -2.13
CA GLN A 58 -28.68 -16.80 -2.34
C GLN A 58 -27.39 -17.23 -1.60
N LEU A 59 -27.50 -17.62 -0.33
CA LEU A 59 -26.33 -18.08 0.44
C LEU A 59 -25.72 -19.37 -0.14
N GLU A 60 -26.54 -20.28 -0.64
CA GLU A 60 -26.08 -21.50 -1.31
C GLU A 60 -25.35 -21.16 -2.61
N GLU A 61 -25.88 -20.24 -3.41
CA GLU A 61 -25.24 -19.75 -4.64
C GLU A 61 -23.89 -19.07 -4.36
N GLU A 62 -23.82 -18.18 -3.36
CA GLU A 62 -22.58 -17.52 -2.96
C GLU A 62 -21.52 -18.51 -2.46
N ARG A 63 -21.94 -19.53 -1.69
CA ARG A 63 -21.07 -20.62 -1.24
C ARG A 63 -20.54 -21.42 -2.44
N MET A 64 -21.41 -21.79 -3.37
CA MET A 64 -21.02 -22.54 -4.58
C MET A 64 -20.06 -21.74 -5.45
N ALA A 65 -20.32 -20.45 -5.67
CA ALA A 65 -19.43 -19.56 -6.42
C ALA A 65 -18.04 -19.42 -5.77
N THR A 66 -17.97 -19.48 -4.44
CA THR A 66 -16.70 -19.49 -3.71
C THR A 66 -15.93 -20.79 -3.94
N ILE A 67 -16.61 -21.93 -3.79
CA ILE A 67 -16.03 -23.25 -4.05
C ILE A 67 -15.53 -23.36 -5.50
N GLU A 68 -16.29 -22.88 -6.48
CA GLU A 68 -15.90 -22.91 -7.89
C GLU A 68 -14.66 -22.05 -8.17
N ARG A 69 -14.59 -20.85 -7.58
CA ARG A 69 -13.42 -19.98 -7.70
C ARG A 69 -12.18 -20.64 -7.10
N ASP A 70 -12.31 -21.21 -5.91
CA ASP A 70 -11.20 -21.88 -5.22
C ASP A 70 -10.74 -23.12 -5.98
N ASN A 71 -11.67 -23.93 -6.50
CA ASN A 71 -11.38 -25.07 -7.35
C ASN A 71 -10.65 -24.65 -8.63
N ARG A 72 -11.07 -23.55 -9.27
CA ARG A 72 -10.38 -23.01 -10.45
C ARG A 72 -8.94 -22.62 -10.13
N ILE A 73 -8.72 -21.87 -9.05
CA ILE A 73 -7.37 -21.46 -8.62
C ILE A 73 -6.52 -22.69 -8.28
N LEU A 74 -7.10 -23.68 -7.61
CA LEU A 74 -6.40 -24.92 -7.27
C LEU A 74 -5.96 -25.66 -8.53
N LEU A 75 -6.86 -25.84 -9.49
CA LEU A 75 -6.56 -26.49 -10.77
C LEU A 75 -5.49 -25.72 -11.56
N GLU A 76 -5.56 -24.39 -11.58
CA GLU A 76 -4.52 -23.56 -12.19
C GLU A 76 -3.15 -23.80 -11.55
N LYS A 77 -3.07 -23.81 -10.21
CA LYS A 77 -1.82 -24.09 -9.48
C LYS A 77 -1.32 -25.52 -9.69
N MET A 78 -2.22 -26.50 -9.70
CA MET A 78 -1.87 -27.90 -10.00
C MET A 78 -1.34 -28.03 -11.41
N THR A 79 -2.03 -27.48 -12.42
CA THR A 79 -1.59 -27.54 -13.81
C THR A 79 -0.26 -26.82 -14.03
N HIS A 80 -0.04 -25.68 -13.35
CA HIS A 80 1.25 -25.00 -13.36
C HIS A 80 2.36 -25.89 -12.78
N THR A 81 2.13 -26.51 -11.62
CA THR A 81 3.07 -27.45 -11.00
C THR A 81 3.32 -28.70 -11.85
N MET A 82 2.30 -29.20 -12.55
CA MET A 82 2.44 -30.36 -13.44
C MET A 82 3.21 -30.02 -14.73
N ARG A 83 3.04 -28.80 -15.26
CA ARG A 83 3.76 -28.32 -16.45
C ARG A 83 5.22 -27.99 -16.16
N THR A 84 5.51 -27.47 -14.98
CA THR A 84 6.87 -27.07 -14.59
C THR A 84 7.55 -28.21 -13.85
N THR A 85 8.68 -28.71 -14.35
CA THR A 85 9.57 -29.58 -13.58
C THR A 85 10.14 -28.78 -12.41
N GLY A 86 9.65 -29.07 -11.20
CA GLY A 86 9.81 -28.25 -10.01
C GLY A 86 11.24 -27.75 -9.76
N CYS A 87 11.41 -26.44 -9.71
CA CYS A 87 12.53 -25.81 -9.04
C CYS A 87 12.04 -25.36 -7.66
N VAL A 88 12.46 -26.06 -6.60
CA VAL A 88 12.24 -25.58 -5.24
C VAL A 88 13.23 -24.45 -5.00
N ASN A 89 12.76 -23.20 -5.11
CA ASN A 89 13.57 -22.05 -4.75
C ASN A 89 13.62 -21.95 -3.21
N ASN A 90 14.68 -22.43 -2.60
CA ASN A 90 14.93 -22.28 -1.15
C ASN A 90 15.22 -20.82 -0.72
N ARG A 91 14.99 -19.85 -1.61
CA ARG A 91 15.25 -18.43 -1.38
C ARG A 91 13.96 -17.79 -0.87
N ASN A 92 13.84 -17.77 0.44
CA ASN A 92 12.77 -17.06 1.13
C ASN A 92 13.21 -15.61 1.32
N ASP A 93 12.60 -14.66 0.59
CA ASP A 93 12.82 -13.23 0.77
C ASP A 93 12.05 -12.71 2.01
N TYR A 94 12.24 -13.38 3.15
CA TYR A 94 11.64 -12.97 4.41
C TYR A 94 12.47 -11.86 5.04
N GLU A 95 11.88 -10.66 5.12
CA GLU A 95 12.45 -9.59 5.90
C GLU A 95 12.32 -9.91 7.41
N SER A 96 13.46 -10.13 8.06
CA SER A 96 13.47 -10.34 9.52
C SER A 96 12.99 -9.09 10.25
N LYS A 97 11.77 -9.14 10.81
CA LYS A 97 11.22 -8.06 11.61
C LYS A 97 11.79 -8.14 13.03
N SER A 98 12.62 -7.19 13.40
CA SER A 98 13.13 -7.07 14.76
C SER A 98 12.23 -6.12 15.57
N LEU A 99 11.81 -6.54 16.77
CA LEU A 99 11.03 -5.70 17.69
C LEU A 99 11.70 -4.34 17.97
N ASN A 100 13.04 -4.29 17.91
CA ASN A 100 13.84 -3.09 18.17
C ASN A 100 14.18 -2.27 16.91
N GLN A 101 13.65 -2.63 15.74
CA GLN A 101 13.95 -1.96 14.46
C GLN A 101 13.58 -0.48 14.51
N GLU A 102 12.43 -0.16 15.09
CA GLU A 102 11.96 1.22 15.21
C GLU A 102 12.81 2.05 16.17
N LYS A 103 13.23 1.48 17.30
CA LYS A 103 14.16 2.13 18.24
C LYS A 103 15.50 2.41 17.56
N ARG A 104 16.06 1.43 16.85
CA ARG A 104 17.32 1.58 16.09
C ARG A 104 17.20 2.66 15.02
N ARG A 105 16.08 2.71 14.30
CA ARG A 105 15.81 3.72 13.27
C ARG A 105 15.79 5.14 13.86
N ARG A 106 15.13 5.33 15.00
CA ARG A 106 15.08 6.63 15.70
C ARG A 106 16.45 7.08 16.21
N GLU A 107 17.21 6.19 16.83
CA GLU A 107 18.58 6.51 17.26
C GLU A 107 19.48 6.85 16.09
N LEU A 108 19.36 6.12 14.97
CA LEU A 108 20.13 6.42 13.75
C LEU A 108 19.80 7.81 13.20
N LEU A 109 18.52 8.20 13.18
CA LEU A 109 18.11 9.57 12.81
C LEU A 109 18.64 10.62 13.79
N ARG A 110 18.61 10.34 15.10
CA ARG A 110 19.12 11.23 16.15
C ARG A 110 20.60 11.50 15.97
N VAL A 111 21.40 10.42 15.87
CA VAL A 111 22.85 10.49 15.66
C VAL A 111 23.19 11.18 14.34
N SER A 112 22.43 10.89 13.28
CA SER A 112 22.67 11.54 11.97
C SER A 112 22.44 13.05 12.04
N LYS A 113 21.39 13.49 12.72
CA LYS A 113 21.10 14.91 12.93
C LYS A 113 22.15 15.58 13.82
N GLU A 114 22.56 14.92 14.91
CA GLU A 114 23.65 15.41 15.77
C GLU A 114 24.94 15.59 14.96
N ASN A 115 25.31 14.58 14.16
CA ASN A 115 26.48 14.63 13.27
C ASN A 115 26.38 15.79 12.26
N GLU A 116 25.22 16.00 11.64
CA GLU A 116 25.00 17.12 10.73
C GLU A 116 25.22 18.48 11.43
N THR A 117 24.71 18.64 12.65
CA THR A 117 24.92 19.88 13.41
C THR A 117 26.38 20.09 13.80
N MET A 118 27.12 19.03 14.13
CA MET A 118 28.55 19.11 14.42
C MET A 118 29.34 19.54 13.19
N ILE A 119 29.06 18.93 12.04
CA ILE A 119 29.70 19.29 10.77
C ILE A 119 29.45 20.76 10.44
N LYS A 120 28.20 21.24 10.57
CA LYS A 120 27.87 22.66 10.36
C LYS A 120 28.68 23.58 11.27
N ARG A 121 28.88 23.22 12.55
CA ARG A 121 29.71 24.01 13.47
C ARG A 121 31.19 24.00 13.09
N ILE A 122 31.72 22.84 12.73
CA ILE A 122 33.12 22.70 12.29
C ILE A 122 33.37 23.53 11.04
N MET A 123 32.45 23.47 10.07
CA MET A 123 32.55 24.24 8.82
C MET A 123 32.34 25.74 9.03
N ALA A 124 31.47 26.15 9.96
CA ALA A 124 31.23 27.56 10.26
C ALA A 124 32.38 28.23 11.03
N ARG A 125 33.16 27.45 11.80
CA ARG A 125 34.32 27.98 12.51
C ARG A 125 35.41 28.34 11.51
N LYS A 126 35.71 29.63 11.39
CA LYS A 126 36.89 30.12 10.66
C LYS A 126 38.15 29.60 11.34
N ASN A 127 39.15 29.18 10.57
CA ASN A 127 40.46 28.83 11.13
C ASN A 127 41.07 30.07 11.79
N ASP A 128 41.35 30.01 13.10
CA ASP A 128 41.94 31.13 13.85
C ASP A 128 43.38 31.44 13.40
N THR A 129 44.00 30.50 12.69
CA THR A 129 45.33 30.61 12.12
C THR A 129 45.26 31.05 10.66
N ASP A 130 45.37 32.35 10.40
CA ASP A 130 45.65 32.85 9.06
C ASP A 130 46.99 32.26 8.60
N GLY A 131 46.97 31.38 7.59
CA GLY A 131 48.18 30.72 7.08
C GLY A 131 49.25 31.73 6.64
N GLU A 132 48.83 32.92 6.22
CA GLU A 132 49.72 34.01 5.86
C GLU A 132 50.40 34.67 7.06
N ASN A 133 49.67 34.84 8.17
CA ASN A 133 50.26 35.31 9.44
C ASN A 133 51.25 34.30 9.99
N TRP A 134 50.98 33.00 9.82
CA TRP A 134 51.90 31.94 10.19
C TRP A 134 53.18 31.96 9.34
N LYS A 135 53.08 32.12 8.02
CA LYS A 135 54.25 32.28 7.14
C LYS A 135 55.07 33.52 7.50
N ASN A 136 54.42 34.66 7.72
CA ASN A 136 55.09 35.90 8.08
C ASN A 136 55.78 35.81 9.45
N SER A 137 55.11 35.20 10.43
CA SER A 137 55.70 34.96 11.76
C SER A 137 56.87 33.97 11.67
N TRP A 138 56.73 32.93 10.86
CA TRP A 138 57.80 31.96 10.61
C TRP A 138 58.98 32.61 9.90
N SER A 139 58.76 33.46 8.90
CA SER A 139 59.81 34.20 8.20
C SER A 139 60.57 35.15 9.14
N LYS A 140 59.87 35.91 10.01
CA LYS A 140 60.50 36.72 11.05
C LYS A 140 61.31 35.88 12.03
N ASN A 141 60.75 34.74 12.45
CA ASN A 141 61.44 33.82 13.35
C ASN A 141 62.65 33.17 12.69
N ALA A 142 62.60 32.89 11.38
CA ALA A 142 63.74 32.42 10.61
C ALA A 142 64.85 33.47 10.55
N SER A 143 64.52 34.76 10.37
CA SER A 143 65.50 35.84 10.46
C SER A 143 66.09 35.97 11.87
N TYR A 144 65.30 35.84 12.93
CA TYR A 144 65.82 35.82 14.30
C TYR A 144 66.74 34.62 14.54
N LEU A 145 66.39 33.44 14.01
CA LEU A 145 67.21 32.26 14.08
C LEU A 145 68.55 32.46 13.36
N ASP A 146 68.56 33.05 12.16
CA ASP A 146 69.79 33.37 11.43
C ASP A 146 70.69 34.34 12.23
N ASN A 147 70.08 35.36 12.84
CA ASN A 147 70.80 36.34 13.66
C ASN A 147 71.39 35.77 14.97
N ILE A 148 70.73 34.78 15.57
CA ILE A 148 71.14 34.16 16.86
C ILE A 148 71.99 32.91 16.62
N ALA A 149 72.01 32.37 15.39
CA ALA A 149 72.73 31.16 15.07
C ALA A 149 74.25 31.39 15.14
N LYS A 150 74.90 30.64 16.04
CA LYS A 150 76.37 30.61 16.17
C LYS A 150 77.07 30.00 14.95
N TYR A 151 76.34 29.20 14.16
CA TYR A 151 76.86 28.48 13.00
C TYR A 151 75.89 28.65 11.83
N ASN A 152 76.41 28.84 10.61
CA ASN A 152 75.61 29.06 9.41
C ASN A 152 74.54 27.95 9.28
N PRO A 153 73.26 28.27 8.99
CA PRO A 153 72.18 27.28 8.87
C PRO A 153 72.52 26.09 7.97
N ASP A 154 73.34 26.29 6.94
CA ASP A 154 73.76 25.28 5.98
C ASP A 154 75.05 24.53 6.37
N TRP A 155 75.51 24.63 7.62
CA TRP A 155 76.77 24.03 8.07
C TRP A 155 76.84 22.50 7.89
N TYR A 156 75.70 21.82 7.76
CA TYR A 156 75.62 20.38 7.50
C TYR A 156 75.63 20.00 6.00
N LEU A 157 75.34 20.92 5.08
CA LEU A 157 75.36 20.65 3.62
C LEU A 157 76.79 20.47 3.09
N SER A 158 77.79 21.07 3.73
CA SER A 158 79.20 20.86 3.40
C SER A 158 79.69 19.44 3.73
N LYS A 159 79.03 18.72 4.66
CA LYS A 159 79.35 17.33 5.02
C LYS A 159 78.71 16.28 4.11
N THR A 160 77.69 16.62 3.32
CA THR A 160 77.05 15.67 2.42
C THR A 160 77.74 15.57 1.07
N ASN A 161 78.41 16.63 0.60
CA ASN A 161 79.23 16.58 -0.62
C ASN A 161 80.49 15.71 -0.47
N SER A 162 81.03 15.56 0.75
CA SER A 162 82.10 14.60 1.04
C SER A 162 81.60 13.17 1.31
N ARG A 163 80.29 12.99 1.51
CA ARG A 163 79.64 11.68 1.73
C ARG A 163 79.06 11.06 0.45
N GLN A 164 78.85 11.85 -0.61
CA GLN A 164 78.35 11.33 -1.90
C GLN A 164 79.40 10.57 -2.74
N MET A 165 80.66 10.49 -2.30
CA MET A 165 81.69 9.66 -2.95
C MET A 165 81.91 8.29 -2.29
N ASN A 166 81.24 7.98 -1.18
CA ASN A 166 81.35 6.68 -0.52
C ASN A 166 80.05 6.40 0.24
N ASP A 167 79.04 5.86 -0.45
CA ASP A 167 77.99 5.01 0.13
C ASP A 167 77.00 4.65 -1.00
N GLU A 168 77.31 3.59 -1.76
CA GLU A 168 76.26 2.81 -2.42
C GLU A 168 75.37 2.22 -1.32
N LYS A 169 74.22 2.86 -1.05
CA LYS A 169 73.23 2.28 -0.15
C LYS A 169 72.46 1.16 -0.89
N PRO A 170 72.27 -0.01 -0.25
CA PRO A 170 71.46 -1.07 -0.81
C PRO A 170 70.02 -0.59 -0.96
N SER A 171 69.42 -0.90 -2.11
CA SER A 171 68.03 -0.63 -2.43
C SER A 171 67.12 -1.31 -1.40
N LEU A 172 66.53 -0.54 -0.49
CA LEU A 172 65.32 -0.99 0.19
C LEU A 172 64.24 -1.09 -0.88
N LYS A 173 63.89 -2.33 -1.24
CA LYS A 173 62.68 -2.63 -2.00
C LYS A 173 61.51 -2.03 -1.24
N ARG A 174 61.03 -0.89 -1.73
CA ARG A 174 59.72 -0.32 -1.42
C ARG A 174 58.71 -1.43 -1.68
N SER A 175 58.13 -1.96 -0.60
CA SER A 175 56.92 -2.78 -0.69
C SER A 175 55.91 -1.98 -1.50
N GLN A 176 55.34 -2.63 -2.51
CA GLN A 176 54.33 -2.04 -3.37
C GLN A 176 53.24 -1.42 -2.51
N SER A 177 53.05 -0.12 -2.67
CA SER A 177 51.86 0.57 -2.22
C SER A 177 50.66 -0.10 -2.88
N VAL A 178 49.83 -0.75 -2.08
CA VAL A 178 48.45 -1.06 -2.46
C VAL A 178 47.82 0.25 -2.93
N PRO A 179 47.20 0.31 -4.13
CA PRO A 179 46.52 1.52 -4.57
C PRO A 179 45.48 1.93 -3.53
N ARG A 180 45.59 3.16 -3.01
CA ARG A 180 44.45 3.80 -2.37
C ARG A 180 43.42 3.99 -3.48
N GLU A 181 42.30 3.28 -3.38
CA GLU A 181 41.11 3.62 -4.14
C GLU A 181 40.73 5.06 -3.74
N ASP A 182 40.94 6.00 -4.66
CA ASP A 182 40.32 7.32 -4.60
C ASP A 182 38.80 7.13 -4.74
N LYS A 183 38.12 6.86 -3.62
CA LYS A 183 36.66 7.06 -3.52
C LYS A 183 36.40 8.53 -3.19
N ASN A 184 36.75 9.39 -4.13
CA ASN A 184 36.13 10.70 -4.23
C ASN A 184 34.73 10.50 -4.83
N ASP A 185 33.78 10.10 -3.98
CA ASP A 185 32.35 10.18 -4.30
C ASP A 185 31.51 10.29 -3.02
N VAL A 186 31.86 11.25 -2.16
CA VAL A 186 31.05 11.61 -0.99
C VAL A 186 29.84 12.48 -1.39
N THR A 187 29.77 12.93 -2.65
CA THR A 187 28.67 13.74 -3.19
C THR A 187 27.53 12.94 -3.83
N ALA A 188 27.69 11.64 -4.14
CA ALA A 188 26.65 10.83 -4.77
C ALA A 188 25.63 10.22 -3.77
N VAL A 189 25.99 10.07 -2.50
CA VAL A 189 25.13 9.42 -1.48
C VAL A 189 24.02 10.36 -0.96
N PHE A 190 24.17 11.67 -1.12
CA PHE A 190 23.14 12.63 -0.70
C PHE A 190 22.00 12.78 -1.73
N ASN A 191 22.24 12.57 -3.03
CA ASN A 191 21.22 12.75 -4.07
C ASN A 191 20.33 11.52 -4.33
N THR A 192 20.75 10.33 -3.91
CA THR A 192 19.95 9.09 -4.12
C THR A 192 18.85 8.91 -3.07
N ASN A 193 18.98 9.56 -1.91
CA ASN A 193 17.96 9.55 -0.86
C ASN A 193 16.82 10.55 -1.11
N GLU A 194 17.06 11.64 -1.87
CA GLU A 194 15.99 12.55 -2.31
C GLU A 194 15.15 11.99 -3.46
N ALA A 195 15.73 11.19 -4.35
CA ALA A 195 14.99 10.58 -5.46
C ALA A 195 14.06 9.44 -5.01
N LYS A 196 14.38 8.76 -3.90
CA LYS A 196 13.52 7.71 -3.32
C LYS A 196 12.38 8.26 -2.46
N THR A 197 12.55 9.41 -1.80
CA THR A 197 11.46 10.02 -1.02
C THR A 197 10.41 10.68 -1.91
N LYS A 198 10.81 11.31 -3.04
CA LYS A 198 9.86 11.93 -3.98
C LYS A 198 9.02 10.93 -4.79
N ASN A 199 9.50 9.70 -4.98
CA ASN A 199 8.72 8.64 -5.67
C ASN A 199 7.70 7.91 -4.78
N ILE A 200 7.77 8.08 -3.46
CA ILE A 200 6.79 7.50 -2.52
C ILE A 200 5.60 8.45 -2.32
N GLU A 201 5.81 9.77 -2.44
CA GLU A 201 4.73 10.76 -2.29
C GLU A 201 3.79 10.84 -3.53
N ASN A 202 4.28 10.51 -4.73
CA ASN A 202 3.47 10.58 -5.96
C ASN A 202 2.58 9.34 -6.23
N ASN A 203 2.78 8.23 -5.52
CA ASN A 203 1.96 7.01 -5.66
C ASN A 203 0.87 6.87 -4.59
N SER A 204 0.68 7.90 -3.75
CA SER A 204 -0.35 7.92 -2.71
C SER A 204 -1.52 8.86 -3.02
N THR A 205 -1.60 9.41 -4.24
CA THR A 205 -2.67 10.35 -4.65
C THR A 205 -3.34 9.97 -5.99
N GLN A 206 -3.53 8.68 -6.24
CA GLN A 206 -4.55 8.18 -7.19
C GLN A 206 -5.34 7.04 -6.55
#